data_AF-A0A836RBS9-F1
#
_entry.id   AF-A0A836RBS9-F1
#
_cell.length_a   1.000
_cell.length_b   1.000
_cell.length_c   1.000
_cell.angle_alpha   90.00
_cell.angle_beta   90.00
_cell.angle_gamma   90.00
#
_symmetry.space_group_name_H-M   'P 1'
#
loop_
_entity.id
_entity.type
_entity.pdbx_description
1 polymer ?
#
loop_
_entity_poly.entity_id
_entity_poly.type
_entity_poly.pdbx_seq_one_letter_code
_entity_poly.pdbx_strand_id
1 'polypeptide(L)'
;MKCEELLKALNDYIDGEIDPAICEGFEEHLAGCNPCQIVIDNIRQTIRLYRDGEPYELPAEFHQRLHSVLRRRWQEKYGGVSGERRAEA
;
A
#
# COMPACT_ATOMS: atom_id res chain seq x y z
N MET A 1 3.16 -18.95 -10.69
CA MET A 1 3.40 -17.88 -11.69
C MET A 1 4.89 -17.81 -12.04
N LYS A 2 5.21 -17.69 -13.33
CA LYS A 2 6.56 -17.36 -13.83
C LYS A 2 6.74 -15.84 -13.93
N CYS A 3 7.98 -15.35 -13.94
CA CYS A 3 8.27 -13.91 -14.08
C CYS A 3 7.63 -13.30 -15.35
N GLU A 4 7.61 -14.03 -16.46
CA GLU A 4 6.99 -13.57 -17.72
C GLU A 4 5.47 -13.37 -17.61
N GLU A 5 4.80 -14.23 -16.85
CA GLU A 5 3.36 -14.12 -16.59
C GLU A 5 3.07 -12.94 -15.68
N LEU A 6 3.94 -12.72 -14.67
CA LEU A 6 3.87 -11.53 -13.80
C LEU A 6 4.01 -10.25 -14.60
N LEU A 7 5.03 -10.16 -15.47
CA LEU A 7 5.28 -8.97 -16.28
C LEU A 7 4.14 -8.65 -17.24
N LYS A 8 3.42 -9.67 -17.74
CA LYS A 8 2.24 -9.47 -18.61
C LYS A 8 1.05 -8.90 -17.85
N ALA A 9 0.85 -9.30 -16.60
CA ALA A 9 -0.22 -8.81 -15.73
C ALA A 9 0.17 -7.54 -14.94
N LEU A 10 1.37 -7.00 -15.18
CA LEU A 10 1.94 -5.94 -14.36
C LEU A 10 1.24 -4.58 -14.51
N ASN A 11 0.82 -4.22 -15.72
CA ASN A 11 0.10 -2.97 -15.95
C ASN A 11 -1.23 -3.00 -15.18
N ASP A 12 -2.02 -4.06 -15.37
CA ASP A 12 -3.30 -4.27 -14.67
C ASP A 12 -3.10 -4.25 -13.14
N TYR A 13 -2.01 -4.82 -12.63
CA TYR A 13 -1.68 -4.78 -11.21
C TYR A 13 -1.37 -3.36 -10.70
N ILE A 14 -0.59 -2.58 -11.45
CA ILE A 14 -0.20 -1.21 -11.07
C ILE A 14 -1.40 -0.27 -11.13
N ASP A 15 -2.27 -0.46 -12.11
CA ASP A 15 -3.49 0.33 -12.29
C ASP A 15 -4.60 -0.09 -11.31
N GLY A 16 -4.41 -1.19 -10.57
CA GLY A 16 -5.37 -1.70 -9.60
C GLY A 16 -6.57 -2.39 -10.23
N GLU A 17 -6.48 -2.75 -11.51
CA GLU A 17 -7.51 -3.42 -12.31
C GLU A 17 -7.28 -4.93 -12.42
N ILE A 18 -6.24 -5.45 -11.77
CA ILE A 18 -5.95 -6.89 -11.76
C ILE A 18 -7.09 -7.69 -11.14
N ASP A 19 -7.41 -8.82 -11.78
CA ASP A 19 -8.36 -9.78 -11.24
C ASP A 19 -7.89 -10.25 -9.83
N PRO A 20 -8.74 -10.16 -8.79
CA PRO A 20 -8.40 -10.61 -7.44
C PRO A 20 -7.90 -12.06 -7.37
N ALA A 21 -8.37 -12.93 -8.26
CA ALA A 21 -7.94 -14.33 -8.33
C ALA A 21 -6.50 -14.50 -8.83
N ILE A 22 -5.97 -13.50 -9.54
CA ILE A 22 -4.57 -13.47 -10.01
C ILE A 22 -3.67 -12.78 -8.97
N CYS A 23 -4.24 -11.91 -8.13
CA CYS A 23 -3.50 -11.13 -7.13
C CYS A 23 -2.75 -11.99 -6.12
N GLU A 24 -3.33 -13.10 -5.66
CA GLU A 24 -2.68 -14.01 -4.70
C GLU A 24 -1.39 -14.62 -5.27
N GLY A 25 -1.45 -15.19 -6.47
CA GLY A 25 -0.26 -15.74 -7.13
C GLY A 25 0.79 -14.69 -7.51
N PHE A 26 0.35 -13.44 -7.69
CA PHE A 26 1.21 -12.29 -7.92
C PHE A 26 1.97 -11.92 -6.65
N GLU A 27 1.28 -11.82 -5.51
CA GLU A 27 1.84 -11.51 -4.20
C GLU A 27 2.83 -12.59 -3.73
N GLU A 28 2.48 -13.87 -3.89
CA GLU A 28 3.37 -14.99 -3.55
C GLU A 28 4.67 -14.95 -4.36
N HIS A 29 4.58 -14.69 -5.67
CA HIS A 29 5.76 -14.59 -6.52
C HIS A 29 6.63 -13.39 -6.11
N LEU A 30 6.01 -12.24 -5.86
CA LEU A 30 6.74 -11.06 -5.42
C LEU A 30 7.42 -11.26 -4.07
N ALA A 31 6.83 -12.02 -3.14
CA ALA A 31 7.46 -12.33 -1.87
C ALA A 31 8.76 -13.16 -2.04
N GLY A 32 8.82 -14.02 -3.06
CA GLY A 32 9.95 -14.93 -3.31
C GLY A 32 10.95 -14.49 -4.38
N CYS A 33 10.68 -13.44 -5.17
CA CYS A 33 11.44 -13.12 -6.38
C CYS A 33 12.04 -11.69 -6.33
N ASN A 34 13.28 -11.58 -5.87
CA ASN A 34 14.02 -10.31 -5.84
C ASN A 34 14.08 -9.57 -7.20
N PRO A 35 14.31 -10.25 -8.35
CA PRO A 35 14.26 -9.57 -9.65
C PRO A 35 12.93 -8.87 -9.94
N CYS A 36 11.79 -9.51 -9.63
CA CYS A 36 10.48 -8.92 -9.88
C CYS A 36 10.17 -7.78 -8.91
N GLN A 37 10.62 -7.86 -7.65
CA GLN A 37 10.54 -6.74 -6.70
C GLN A 37 11.24 -5.49 -7.26
N ILE A 38 12.47 -5.65 -7.77
CA ILE A 38 13.25 -4.55 -8.37
C ILE A 38 12.53 -3.93 -9.56
N VAL A 39 11.92 -4.74 -10.43
CA VAL A 39 11.16 -4.23 -11.59
C VAL A 39 9.97 -3.37 -11.13
N ILE A 40 9.20 -3.85 -10.16
CA ILE A 40 8.05 -3.10 -9.63
C ILE A 40 8.48 -1.79 -8.98
N ASP A 41 9.55 -1.82 -8.19
CA ASP A 41 10.05 -0.63 -7.51
C ASP A 41 10.55 0.41 -8.50
N ASN A 42 11.25 0.00 -9.56
CA ASN A 42 11.65 0.88 -10.64
C ASN A 42 10.45 1.54 -11.32
N ILE A 43 9.39 0.78 -11.64
CA ILE A 43 8.21 1.35 -12.31
C ILE A 43 7.47 2.33 -11.40
N ARG A 44 7.29 2.00 -10.12
CA ARG A 44 6.71 2.94 -9.13
C ARG A 44 7.52 4.23 -9.05
N GLN A 45 8.84 4.12 -9.08
CA GLN A 45 9.73 5.28 -9.08
C GLN A 45 9.59 6.10 -10.37
N THR A 46 9.51 5.45 -11.53
CA THR A 46 9.22 6.11 -12.81
C THR A 46 7.89 6.86 -12.75
N ILE A 47 6.82 6.24 -12.27
CA ILE A 47 5.51 6.89 -12.12
C ILE A 47 5.61 8.14 -11.23
N ARG A 48 6.33 8.06 -10.11
CA ARG A 48 6.54 9.22 -9.22
C ARG A 48 7.28 10.35 -9.91
N LEU A 49 8.34 10.03 -10.68
CA LEU A 49 9.10 11.03 -11.45
C LEU A 49 8.23 11.69 -12.52
N TYR A 50 7.42 10.92 -13.25
CA TYR A 50 6.51 11.45 -14.28
C TYR A 50 5.38 12.30 -13.71
N ARG A 51 4.94 12.04 -12.48
CA ARG A 51 3.96 12.88 -11.78
C ARG A 51 4.58 14.18 -11.25
N ASP A 52 5.89 14.36 -11.33
CA ASP A 52 6.63 15.54 -10.86
C ASP A 52 6.29 15.99 -9.41
N GLY A 53 5.84 15.03 -8.59
CA GLY A 53 5.36 15.34 -7.23
C GLY A 53 4.08 16.17 -7.18
N GLU A 54 3.35 16.34 -8.29
CA GLU A 54 2.04 17.02 -8.30
C GLU A 54 1.09 16.34 -7.30
N PRO A 55 0.67 17.07 -6.25
CA PRO A 55 -0.28 16.55 -5.28
C PRO A 55 -1.59 16.22 -5.98
N TYR A 56 -2.05 14.97 -5.84
CA TYR A 56 -3.41 14.64 -6.25
C TYR A 56 -4.37 15.10 -5.15
N GLU A 57 -5.31 15.98 -5.50
CA GLU A 57 -6.37 16.41 -4.60
C GLU A 57 -7.21 15.20 -4.19
N LEU A 58 -7.07 14.77 -2.93
CA LEU A 58 -7.86 13.69 -2.38
C LEU A 58 -9.29 14.18 -2.13
N PRO A 59 -10.33 13.48 -2.61
CA PRO A 59 -11.70 13.83 -2.31
C PRO A 59 -11.92 13.98 -0.80
N ALA A 60 -12.56 15.07 -0.38
CA ALA A 60 -12.73 15.39 1.05
C ALA A 60 -13.41 14.24 1.83
N GLU A 61 -14.36 13.56 1.20
CA GLU A 61 -15.04 12.40 1.79
C GLU A 61 -14.06 11.24 2.06
N PHE A 62 -13.15 10.96 1.11
CA PHE A 62 -12.13 9.93 1.28
C PHE A 62 -11.19 10.27 2.44
N HIS A 63 -10.73 11.52 2.51
CA HIS A 63 -9.87 12.00 3.60
C HIS A 63 -10.55 11.84 4.97
N GLN A 64 -11.81 12.25 5.09
CA GLN A 64 -12.59 12.11 6.32
C GLN A 64 -12.78 10.64 6.74
N ARG A 65 -13.16 9.78 5.78
CA ARG A 65 -13.34 8.34 6.03
C ARG A 65 -12.03 7.69 6.48
N LEU A 66 -10.91 7.98 5.80
CA LEU A 66 -9.59 7.46 6.17
C LEU A 66 -9.21 7.88 7.60
N HIS A 67 -9.31 9.17 7.93
CA HIS A 67 -9.01 9.68 9.27
C HIS A 67 -9.90 9.06 10.35
N SER A 68 -11.18 8.83 10.06
CA SER A 68 -12.11 8.18 11.01
C SER A 68 -11.69 6.73 11.32
N VAL A 69 -11.31 5.97 10.28
CA VAL A 69 -10.87 4.57 10.41
C VAL A 69 -9.56 4.49 11.19
N LEU A 70 -8.59 5.33 10.85
CA LEU A 70 -7.29 5.38 11.54
C LEU A 70 -7.46 5.73 13.01
N ARG A 71 -8.29 6.74 13.33
CA ARG A 71 -8.58 7.14 14.71
C ARG A 71 -9.25 6.02 15.48
N ARG A 72 -10.25 5.35 14.90
CA ARG A 72 -10.94 4.21 15.53
C ARG A 72 -9.96 3.07 15.84
N ARG A 73 -9.19 2.62 14.84
CA ARG A 73 -8.16 1.58 14.99
C ARG A 73 -7.12 1.94 16.05
N TRP A 74 -6.72 3.21 16.10
CA TRP A 74 -5.80 3.70 17.13
C TRP A 74 -6.39 3.59 18.53
N GLN A 75 -7.65 3.99 18.73
CA GLN A 75 -8.33 3.89 20.02
C GLN A 75 -8.53 2.43 20.46
N GLU A 76 -8.89 1.54 19.53
CA GLU A 76 -8.99 0.10 19.82
C GLU A 76 -7.64 -0.49 20.30
N LYS A 77 -6.53 -0.04 19.70
CA LYS A 77 -5.19 -0.57 20.00
C LYS A 77 -4.51 0.09 21.21
N TYR A 78 -4.75 1.37 21.44
CA TYR A 78 -4.01 2.19 22.40
C TYR A 78 -4.89 2.98 23.39
N GLY A 79 -6.22 3.00 23.20
CA GLY A 79 -7.17 3.76 24.03
C GLY A 79 -7.28 3.26 25.47
N GLY A 80 -6.69 2.11 25.80
CA GLY A 80 -6.58 1.59 27.17
C GLY A 80 -5.29 1.99 27.93
N VAL A 81 -4.32 2.67 27.30
CA VAL A 81 -2.97 2.90 27.89
C VAL A 81 -2.76 4.36 28.36
N SER A 82 -3.80 5.19 28.44
CA SER A 82 -3.65 6.60 28.85
C SER A 82 -3.76 6.85 30.37
N GLY A 83 -3.77 5.81 31.20
CA GLY A 83 -4.01 5.93 32.65
C GLY A 83 -2.78 5.95 33.56
N GLU A 84 -1.67 5.30 33.22
CA GLU A 84 -0.56 5.08 34.17
C GLU A 84 0.78 5.36 33.51
N ARG A 85 1.28 6.58 33.67
CA ARG A 85 2.71 6.95 33.77
C ARG A 85 2.86 8.47 33.93
N ARG A 86 2.42 8.97 35.08
CA ARG A 86 2.92 10.21 35.70
C ARG A 86 3.00 10.01 37.22
N ALA A 87 3.95 9.21 37.67
CA ALA A 87 4.53 9.30 39.01
C ALA A 87 5.82 8.47 39.03
N GLU A 88 6.89 9.06 39.59
CA GLU A 88 8.13 8.43 40.08
C GLU A 88 9.18 7.98 39.05
N ALA A 89 10.18 8.83 38.78
CA ALA A 89 11.46 8.94 39.52
C ALA A 89 12.39 9.93 38.79
#